data_AF-A0A8K0K2J3-F1
#
_entry.id   AF-A0A8K0K2J3-F1
#
_cell.length_a   1.000
_cell.length_b   1.000
_cell.length_c   1.000
_cell.angle_alpha   90.00
_cell.angle_beta   90.00
_cell.angle_gamma   90.00
#
_symmetry.space_group_name_H-M   'P 1'
#
loop_
_entity.id
_entity.type
_entity.pdbx_description
1 polymer ?
#
loop_
_entity_poly.entity_id
_entity_poly.type
_entity_poly.pdbx_seq_one_letter_code
_entity_poly.pdbx_strand_id
1 'polypeptide(L)'
;MAPNMSKFAQNNKTLVGAAAVSMLLLLLRRSRKQSGPGKPGTQEVQYLVGENPGRKETAHVDREFFRQLKQLLRISIPGVFCPETGYLLLVAASLVARSLCDLWMIQNGTLIESAVIGMDRTLFWKRLFKFFAAMPVISMVNNVLKYGIGALKLRLRIRLTQNLYDQYLCGFTYYKMSNLDTRIANADQLLTTDVEKFCDSVTDLYSNVLKPLLDILIYVYRLTANIGAQTPFLMILYLLASGVFLTHLRRPTGRMTMKEQKLEGEFRHINSRLIANAEEVAFYQGNRREKLTLLASFQKL
;
A
#
# COMPACT_ATOMS: atom_id res chain seq x y z
N MET A 1 26.54 -29.33 46.23
CA MET A 1 25.13 -29.48 45.78
C MET A 1 24.48 -28.10 45.77
N ALA A 2 24.36 -27.46 44.60
CA ALA A 2 23.68 -26.17 44.44
C ALA A 2 22.41 -26.40 43.60
N PRO A 3 21.19 -26.14 44.11
CA PRO A 3 19.97 -26.44 43.38
C PRO A 3 19.50 -25.28 42.49
N ASN A 4 19.24 -25.59 41.22
CA ASN A 4 18.03 -25.26 40.44
C ASN A 4 17.51 -23.80 40.26
N MET A 5 18.35 -22.77 40.28
CA MET A 5 17.89 -21.40 39.90
C MET A 5 17.68 -21.18 38.38
N SER A 6 18.16 -22.09 37.53
CA SER A 6 18.05 -21.95 36.06
C SER A 6 16.66 -22.30 35.49
N LYS A 7 15.94 -23.25 36.11
CA LYS A 7 14.61 -23.70 35.61
C LYS A 7 13.49 -22.67 35.83
N PHE A 8 13.60 -21.80 36.83
CA PHE A 8 12.58 -20.78 37.11
C PHE A 8 12.65 -19.59 36.13
N ALA A 9 13.85 -19.20 35.69
CA ALA A 9 14.04 -18.12 34.73
C ALA A 9 13.55 -18.48 33.31
N GLN A 10 13.60 -19.76 32.95
CA GLN A 10 13.13 -20.24 31.64
C GLN A 10 11.60 -20.35 31.59
N ASN A 11 10.96 -20.71 32.70
CA ASN A 11 9.50 -20.80 32.79
C ASN A 11 8.83 -19.41 32.84
N ASN A 12 9.48 -18.39 33.41
CA ASN A 12 8.94 -17.02 33.38
C ASN A 12 8.96 -16.41 31.98
N LYS A 13 9.93 -16.75 31.12
CA LYS A 13 9.98 -16.24 29.73
C LYS A 13 8.87 -16.82 28.86
N THR A 14 8.52 -18.09 29.04
CA THR A 14 7.38 -18.71 28.35
C THR A 14 6.04 -18.20 28.88
N LEU A 15 5.93 -17.95 30.19
CA LEU A 15 4.74 -17.41 30.83
C LEU A 15 4.47 -15.94 30.44
N VAL A 16 5.52 -15.12 30.32
CA VAL A 16 5.44 -13.74 29.79
C VAL A 16 5.06 -13.73 28.31
N GLY A 17 5.60 -14.66 27.51
CA GLY A 17 5.21 -14.83 26.11
C GLY A 17 3.73 -15.22 25.95
N ALA A 18 3.23 -16.15 26.78
CA ALA A 18 1.83 -16.57 26.77
C ALA A 18 0.88 -15.47 27.27
N ALA A 19 1.30 -14.68 28.28
CA ALA A 19 0.56 -13.52 28.77
C ALA A 19 0.46 -12.40 27.72
N ALA A 20 1.53 -12.15 26.95
CA ALA A 20 1.52 -11.17 25.87
C ALA A 20 0.59 -11.61 24.73
N VAL A 21 0.63 -12.88 24.31
CA VAL A 21 -0.25 -13.42 23.26
C VAL A 21 -1.72 -13.39 23.66
N SER A 22 -2.03 -13.74 24.91
CA SER A 22 -3.42 -13.69 25.42
C SER A 22 -3.94 -12.26 25.55
N MET A 23 -3.11 -11.30 25.96
CA MET A 23 -3.46 -9.88 26.00
C MET A 23 -3.69 -9.31 24.58
N LEU A 24 -2.88 -9.71 23.60
CA LEU A 24 -3.02 -9.33 22.19
C LEU A 24 -4.32 -9.89 21.58
N LEU A 25 -4.66 -11.15 21.88
CA LEU A 25 -5.93 -11.78 21.49
C LEU A 25 -7.15 -11.10 22.14
N LEU A 26 -7.05 -10.68 23.40
CA LEU A 26 -8.12 -9.95 24.10
C LEU A 26 -8.33 -8.54 23.52
N LEU A 27 -7.24 -7.83 23.18
CA LEU A 27 -7.31 -6.52 22.53
C LEU A 27 -7.91 -6.61 21.12
N LEU A 28 -7.54 -7.63 20.34
CA LEU A 28 -8.14 -7.91 19.03
C LEU A 28 -9.64 -8.23 19.15
N ARG A 29 -10.04 -9.03 20.15
CA ARG A 29 -11.46 -9.32 20.42
C ARG A 29 -12.23 -8.07 20.87
N ARG A 30 -11.65 -7.22 21.73
CA ARG A 30 -12.29 -5.95 22.15
C ARG A 30 -12.44 -4.98 21.00
N SER A 31 -11.43 -4.87 20.12
CA SER A 31 -11.51 -3.99 18.95
C SER A 31 -12.57 -4.45 17.93
N ARG A 32 -12.84 -5.76 17.87
CA ARG A 32 -13.91 -6.33 17.02
C ARG A 32 -15.32 -6.12 17.60
N LYS A 33 -15.45 -5.98 18.92
CA LYS A 33 -16.73 -5.79 19.64
C LYS A 33 -17.20 -4.34 19.70
N GLN A 34 -16.34 -3.37 19.36
CA GLN A 34 -16.72 -1.94 19.26
C GLN A 34 -17.27 -1.53 17.87
N SER A 35 -17.38 -2.47 16.93
CA SER A 35 -18.02 -2.22 15.63
C SER A 35 -19.50 -2.64 15.65
N GLY A 36 -20.36 -1.75 16.15
CA GLY A 36 -21.83 -1.68 15.91
C GLY A 36 -22.73 -1.92 17.15
N PRO A 37 -23.95 -1.33 17.24
CA PRO A 37 -24.66 -0.40 16.33
C PRO A 37 -24.79 1.04 16.87
N GLY A 38 -25.28 1.94 16.02
CA GLY A 38 -25.26 3.40 16.14
C GLY A 38 -26.11 4.04 17.23
N LYS A 39 -25.90 5.36 17.42
CA LYS A 39 -26.74 6.24 18.25
C LYS A 39 -27.32 7.39 17.40
N PRO A 40 -28.53 7.87 17.74
CA PRO A 40 -29.38 8.64 16.85
C PRO A 40 -29.22 10.16 17.00
N GLY A 41 -29.63 10.87 15.95
CA GLY A 41 -30.24 12.20 16.02
C GLY A 41 -29.34 13.38 16.38
N THR A 42 -28.78 14.02 15.37
CA THR A 42 -28.56 15.47 15.42
C THR A 42 -29.08 16.03 14.10
N GLN A 43 -30.16 16.80 14.18
CA GLN A 43 -30.77 17.50 13.07
C GLN A 43 -29.80 18.58 12.59
N GLU A 44 -29.02 18.27 11.55
CA GLU A 44 -28.33 19.29 10.76
C GLU A 44 -29.20 19.66 9.57
N VAL A 45 -29.42 20.96 9.44
CA VAL A 45 -30.32 21.62 8.49
C VAL A 45 -30.06 21.11 7.06
N GLN A 46 -31.10 20.50 6.49
CA GLN A 46 -31.15 20.00 5.14
C GLN A 46 -31.17 21.17 4.16
N TYR A 47 -30.00 21.51 3.60
CA TYR A 47 -29.94 22.34 2.40
C TYR A 47 -30.24 21.45 1.20
N LEU A 48 -31.34 21.77 0.50
CA LEU A 48 -31.80 21.14 -0.72
C LEU A 48 -30.71 21.24 -1.80
N VAL A 49 -29.92 20.18 -1.93
CA VAL A 49 -29.28 19.81 -3.18
C VAL A 49 -29.84 18.43 -3.53
N GLY A 50 -30.53 18.34 -4.65
CA GLY A 50 -31.01 17.08 -5.20
C GLY A 50 -29.83 16.18 -5.57
N GLU A 51 -29.28 15.48 -4.59
CA GLU A 51 -28.46 14.30 -4.84
C GLU A 51 -29.47 13.17 -5.15
N ASN A 52 -29.59 12.78 -6.43
CA ASN A 52 -30.12 11.46 -6.75
C ASN A 52 -29.37 10.44 -5.88
N PRO A 53 -30.04 9.48 -5.23
CA PRO A 53 -29.37 8.48 -4.40
C PRO A 53 -28.71 7.43 -5.29
N GLY A 54 -27.76 7.85 -6.13
CA GLY A 54 -26.75 6.97 -6.69
C GLY A 54 -25.92 6.49 -5.51
N ARG A 55 -26.00 5.19 -5.20
CA ARG A 55 -25.27 4.53 -4.12
C ARG A 55 -23.88 5.16 -3.96
N LYS A 56 -23.61 5.73 -2.79
CA LYS A 56 -22.23 5.91 -2.32
C LYS A 56 -21.68 4.51 -2.08
N GLU A 57 -21.26 3.83 -3.15
CA GLU A 57 -20.45 2.62 -3.11
C GLU A 57 -19.10 3.05 -2.54
N THR A 58 -19.05 3.08 -1.22
CA THR A 58 -17.80 2.99 -0.49
C THR A 58 -17.09 1.76 -1.05
N ALA A 59 -16.01 1.98 -1.80
CA ALA A 59 -15.23 0.93 -2.44
C ALA A 59 -14.65 0.03 -1.35
N HIS A 60 -15.41 -0.98 -0.95
CA HIS A 60 -14.97 -2.01 -0.04
C HIS A 60 -14.13 -2.99 -0.85
N VAL A 61 -13.05 -3.46 -0.25
CA VAL A 61 -12.24 -4.55 -0.82
C VAL A 61 -13.03 -5.84 -0.63
N ASP A 62 -13.99 -6.04 -1.53
CA ASP A 62 -14.93 -7.16 -1.49
C ASP A 62 -14.40 -8.38 -2.24
N ARG A 63 -15.05 -9.53 -2.03
CA ARG A 63 -14.76 -10.76 -2.79
C ARG A 63 -14.95 -10.56 -4.29
N GLU A 64 -15.89 -9.69 -4.67
CA GLU A 64 -16.13 -9.32 -6.07
C GLU A 64 -14.95 -8.54 -6.67
N PHE A 65 -14.35 -7.61 -5.91
CA PHE A 65 -13.15 -6.90 -6.31
C PHE A 65 -12.00 -7.87 -6.62
N PHE A 66 -11.74 -8.84 -5.73
CA PHE A 66 -10.70 -9.85 -5.99
C PHE A 66 -11.03 -10.74 -7.19
N ARG A 67 -12.31 -11.02 -7.46
CA ARG A 67 -12.72 -11.77 -8.65
C ARG A 67 -12.44 -10.98 -9.92
N GLN A 68 -12.83 -9.70 -9.96
CA GLN A 68 -12.59 -8.80 -11.09
C GLN A 68 -11.09 -8.57 -11.31
N LEU A 69 -10.34 -8.31 -10.23
CA LEU A 69 -8.89 -8.15 -10.27
C LEU A 69 -8.21 -9.41 -10.83
N LYS A 70 -8.63 -10.61 -10.41
CA LYS A 70 -8.10 -11.87 -10.92
C LYS A 70 -8.42 -12.07 -12.41
N GLN A 71 -9.60 -11.65 -12.86
CA GLN A 71 -9.97 -11.71 -14.29
C GLN A 71 -9.09 -10.76 -15.11
N LEU A 72 -8.91 -9.51 -14.67
CA LEU A 72 -8.03 -8.54 -15.34
C LEU A 72 -6.58 -9.02 -15.36
N LEU A 73 -6.05 -9.52 -14.24
CA LEU A 73 -4.69 -10.08 -14.17
C LEU A 73 -4.51 -11.29 -15.11
N ARG A 74 -5.54 -12.13 -15.26
CA ARG A 74 -5.50 -13.28 -16.19
C ARG A 74 -5.48 -12.84 -17.65
N ILE A 75 -6.13 -11.72 -17.98
CA ILE A 75 -6.08 -11.14 -19.33
C ILE A 75 -4.70 -10.51 -19.58
N SER A 76 -4.18 -9.79 -18.58
CA SER A 76 -2.88 -9.13 -18.68
C SER A 76 -1.68 -10.10 -18.66
N ILE A 77 -1.79 -11.26 -18.01
CA ILE A 77 -0.77 -12.32 -17.96
C ILE A 77 -1.41 -13.62 -18.46
N PRO A 78 -1.45 -13.86 -19.79
CA PRO A 78 -2.24 -14.95 -20.38
C PRO A 78 -1.66 -16.35 -20.13
N GLY A 79 -0.37 -16.48 -19.80
CA GLY A 79 0.25 -17.79 -19.58
C GLY A 79 1.61 -17.75 -18.89
N VAL A 80 2.05 -18.92 -18.43
CA VAL A 80 3.35 -19.12 -17.76
C VAL A 80 4.55 -18.99 -18.71
N PHE A 81 4.35 -19.19 -20.01
CA PHE A 81 5.38 -19.07 -21.06
C PHE A 81 5.21 -17.79 -21.90
N CYS A 82 4.99 -16.66 -21.23
CA CYS A 82 4.86 -15.36 -21.87
C CYS A 82 6.01 -14.43 -21.45
N PRO A 83 6.46 -13.49 -22.30
CA PRO A 83 7.53 -12.56 -21.96
C PRO A 83 7.23 -11.76 -20.68
N GLU A 84 5.96 -11.49 -20.39
CA GLU A 84 5.47 -10.84 -19.17
C GLU A 84 5.81 -11.66 -17.91
N THR A 85 5.62 -12.98 -17.97
CA THR A 85 5.97 -13.90 -16.89
C THR A 85 7.49 -13.97 -16.71
N GLY A 86 8.26 -13.83 -17.80
CA GLY A 86 9.72 -13.68 -17.76
C GLY A 86 10.17 -12.45 -16.96
N TYR A 87 9.54 -11.29 -17.20
CA TYR A 87 9.82 -10.07 -16.41
C TYR A 87 9.35 -10.21 -14.95
N LEU A 88 8.23 -10.88 -14.70
CA LEU A 88 7.75 -11.16 -13.35
C LEU A 88 8.75 -12.04 -12.57
N LEU A 89 9.28 -13.08 -13.22
CA LEU A 89 10.33 -13.93 -12.68
C LEU A 89 11.63 -13.14 -12.47
N LEU A 90 12.02 -12.29 -13.43
CA LEU A 90 13.19 -11.40 -13.28
C LEU A 90 13.05 -10.50 -12.06
N VAL A 91 11.87 -9.91 -11.83
CA VAL A 91 11.61 -9.09 -10.63
C VAL A 91 11.70 -9.94 -9.37
N ALA A 92 11.10 -11.13 -9.35
CA ALA A 92 11.17 -12.04 -8.20
C ALA A 92 12.62 -12.46 -7.89
N ALA A 93 13.40 -12.83 -8.91
CA ALA A 93 14.81 -13.18 -8.77
C ALA A 93 15.66 -11.99 -8.32
N SER A 94 15.40 -10.79 -8.86
CA SER A 94 16.10 -9.56 -8.48
C SER A 94 15.79 -9.14 -7.05
N LEU A 95 14.57 -9.40 -6.56
CA LEU A 95 14.20 -9.18 -5.16
C LEU A 95 15.01 -10.09 -4.24
N VAL A 96 15.08 -11.39 -4.53
CA VAL A 96 15.88 -12.34 -3.76
C VAL A 96 17.36 -11.96 -3.79
N ALA A 97 17.90 -11.67 -4.98
CA ALA A 97 19.29 -11.25 -5.15
C ALA A 97 19.58 -9.99 -4.33
N ARG A 98 18.67 -9.01 -4.33
CA ARG A 98 18.80 -7.79 -3.52
C ARG A 98 18.87 -8.10 -2.03
N SER A 99 17.92 -8.86 -1.49
CA SER A 99 17.92 -9.19 -0.06
C SER A 99 19.18 -9.98 0.35
N LEU A 100 19.71 -10.83 -0.56
CA LEU A 100 20.98 -11.52 -0.34
C LEU A 100 22.18 -10.58 -0.38
N CYS A 101 22.21 -9.60 -1.29
CA CYS A 101 23.23 -8.55 -1.34
C CYS A 101 23.21 -7.70 -0.07
N ASP A 102 22.03 -7.33 0.42
CA ASP A 102 21.87 -6.54 1.64
C ASP A 102 22.36 -7.33 2.87
N LEU A 103 22.05 -8.63 2.95
CA LEU A 103 22.62 -9.52 3.97
C LEU A 103 24.14 -9.62 3.90
N TRP A 104 24.69 -9.80 2.70
CA TRP A 104 26.12 -9.87 2.49
C TRP A 104 26.80 -8.57 2.92
N MET A 105 26.19 -7.42 2.61
CA MET A 105 26.64 -6.10 3.02
C MET A 105 26.69 -5.97 4.55
N ILE A 106 25.63 -6.40 5.26
CA ILE A 106 25.56 -6.39 6.72
C ILE A 106 26.69 -7.24 7.32
N GLN A 107 26.88 -8.47 6.82
CA GLN A 107 27.92 -9.36 7.33
C GLN A 107 29.32 -8.79 7.09
N ASN A 108 29.62 -8.29 5.89
CA ASN A 108 30.93 -7.71 5.60
C ASN A 108 31.15 -6.40 6.38
N GLY A 109 30.10 -5.62 6.62
CA GLY A 109 30.14 -4.45 7.52
C GLY A 109 30.60 -4.83 8.93
N THR A 110 29.95 -5.82 9.55
CA THR A 110 30.33 -6.30 10.90
C THR A 110 31.76 -6.87 10.95
N LEU A 111 32.23 -7.49 9.87
CA LEU A 111 33.61 -7.98 9.76
C LEU A 111 34.63 -6.83 9.66
N ILE A 112 34.28 -5.72 9.00
CA ILE A 112 35.12 -4.53 8.96
C ILE A 112 35.18 -3.90 10.35
N GLU A 113 34.04 -3.72 11.02
CA GLU A 113 33.96 -3.21 12.39
C GLU A 113 34.80 -4.04 13.36
N SER A 114 34.70 -5.37 13.28
CA SER A 114 35.49 -6.29 14.11
C SER A 114 37.00 -6.15 13.86
N ALA A 115 37.42 -5.89 12.60
CA ALA A 115 38.83 -5.66 12.28
C ALA A 115 39.34 -4.30 12.77
N VAL A 116 38.47 -3.28 12.82
CA VAL A 116 38.79 -1.98 13.45
C VAL A 116 39.00 -2.16 14.95
N ILE A 117 38.11 -2.90 15.63
CA ILE A 117 38.21 -3.18 17.07
C ILE A 117 39.48 -4.01 17.36
N GLY A 118 39.82 -4.96 16.51
CA GLY A 118 41.04 -5.76 16.62
C GLY A 118 42.34 -5.02 16.29
N MET A 119 42.27 -3.75 15.87
CA MET A 119 43.41 -2.88 15.52
C MET A 119 44.32 -3.40 14.37
N ASP A 120 43.88 -4.42 13.62
CA ASP A 120 44.61 -5.02 12.51
C ASP A 120 44.48 -4.21 11.22
N ARG A 121 45.46 -3.33 10.97
CA ARG A 121 45.46 -2.41 9.82
C ARG A 121 45.46 -3.10 8.46
N THR A 122 46.19 -4.21 8.30
CA THR A 122 46.28 -4.95 7.03
C THR A 122 44.98 -5.67 6.69
N LEU A 123 44.36 -6.31 7.69
CA LEU A 123 43.08 -6.99 7.55
C LEU A 123 41.94 -6.00 7.27
N PHE A 124 41.96 -4.84 7.94
CA PHE A 124 41.01 -3.76 7.69
C PHE A 124 41.03 -3.30 6.24
N TRP A 125 42.19 -2.91 5.71
CA TRP A 125 42.30 -2.44 4.33
C TRP A 125 41.88 -3.51 3.31
N LYS A 126 42.27 -4.77 3.52
CA LYS A 126 41.85 -5.88 2.64
C LYS A 126 40.33 -6.06 2.62
N ARG A 127 39.66 -5.97 3.78
CA ARG A 127 38.19 -6.07 3.89
C ARG A 127 37.50 -4.84 3.31
N LEU A 128 38.05 -3.66 3.52
CA LEU A 128 37.54 -2.40 2.98
C LEU A 128 37.58 -2.38 1.45
N PHE A 129 38.70 -2.77 0.85
CA PHE A 129 38.81 -2.87 -0.61
C PHE A 129 37.84 -3.90 -1.18
N LYS A 130 37.67 -5.05 -0.52
CA LYS A 130 36.68 -6.06 -0.94
C LYS A 130 35.25 -5.53 -0.89
N PHE A 131 34.93 -4.73 0.13
CA PHE A 131 33.62 -4.08 0.26
C PHE A 131 33.40 -3.03 -0.84
N PHE A 132 34.40 -2.17 -1.10
CA PHE A 132 34.34 -1.17 -2.16
C PHE A 132 34.20 -1.81 -3.55
N ALA A 133 34.93 -2.90 -3.81
CA ALA A 133 34.84 -3.64 -5.06
C ALA A 133 33.46 -4.31 -5.28
N ALA A 134 32.71 -4.60 -4.22
CA ALA A 134 31.38 -5.19 -4.31
C ALA A 134 30.25 -4.15 -4.49
N MET A 135 30.48 -2.87 -4.15
CA MET A 135 29.46 -1.80 -4.26
C MET A 135 28.85 -1.67 -5.67
N PRO A 136 29.62 -1.72 -6.78
CA PRO A 136 29.06 -1.63 -8.13
C PRO A 136 28.08 -2.78 -8.43
N VAL A 137 28.38 -3.99 -7.94
CA VAL A 137 27.52 -5.17 -8.14
C VAL A 137 26.19 -4.99 -7.41
N ILE A 138 26.22 -4.51 -6.17
CA ILE A 138 25.02 -4.23 -5.37
C ILE A 138 24.17 -3.14 -6.06
N SER A 139 24.80 -2.08 -6.55
CA SER A 139 24.13 -1.02 -7.30
C SER A 139 23.48 -1.55 -8.59
N MET A 140 24.16 -2.45 -9.30
CA MET A 140 23.63 -3.09 -10.50
C MET A 140 22.37 -3.90 -10.20
N VAL A 141 22.35 -4.71 -9.13
CA VAL A 141 21.17 -5.48 -8.72
C VAL A 141 19.99 -4.54 -8.41
N ASN A 142 20.24 -3.42 -7.73
CA ASN A 142 19.20 -2.42 -7.46
C ASN A 142 18.63 -1.80 -8.74
N ASN A 143 19.49 -1.49 -9.72
CA ASN A 143 19.06 -0.94 -11.00
C ASN A 143 18.31 -1.97 -11.85
N VAL A 144 18.74 -3.24 -11.86
CA VAL A 144 18.02 -4.33 -12.53
C VAL A 144 16.64 -4.52 -11.93
N LEU A 145 16.50 -4.44 -10.60
CA LEU A 145 15.18 -4.51 -9.96
C LEU A 145 14.28 -3.34 -10.39
N LYS A 146 14.80 -2.10 -10.40
CA LYS A 146 14.04 -0.92 -10.86
C LYS A 146 13.63 -1.05 -12.32
N TYR A 147 14.55 -1.49 -13.17
CA TYR A 147 14.29 -1.76 -14.58
C TYR A 147 13.22 -2.85 -14.77
N GLY A 148 13.31 -3.96 -14.03
CA GLY A 148 12.35 -5.06 -14.10
C GLY A 148 10.94 -4.62 -13.72
N ILE A 149 10.79 -3.80 -12.67
CA ILE A 149 9.50 -3.23 -12.27
C ILE A 149 8.94 -2.31 -13.36
N GLY A 150 9.76 -1.41 -13.92
CA GLY A 150 9.34 -0.50 -14.98
C GLY A 150 8.96 -1.23 -16.28
N ALA A 151 9.75 -2.24 -16.67
CA ALA A 151 9.46 -3.07 -17.84
C ALA A 151 8.16 -3.88 -17.66
N LEU A 152 7.93 -4.42 -16.46
CA LEU A 152 6.69 -5.12 -16.13
C LEU A 152 5.47 -4.20 -16.24
N LYS A 153 5.53 -3.00 -15.64
CA LYS A 153 4.48 -1.97 -15.74
C LYS A 153 4.12 -1.67 -17.20
N LEU A 154 5.13 -1.40 -18.04
CA LEU A 154 4.94 -1.07 -19.45
C LEU A 154 4.32 -2.23 -20.23
N ARG A 155 4.82 -3.45 -20.04
CA ARG A 155 4.31 -4.64 -20.75
C ARG A 155 2.88 -4.96 -20.35
N LEU A 156 2.56 -4.85 -19.07
CA LEU A 156 1.20 -5.03 -18.54
C LEU A 156 0.23 -4.04 -19.20
N ARG A 157 0.64 -2.77 -19.31
CA ARG A 157 -0.12 -1.72 -19.99
C ARG A 157 -0.34 -2.05 -21.47
N ILE A 158 0.72 -2.36 -22.21
CA ILE A 158 0.62 -2.68 -23.64
C ILE A 158 -0.39 -3.81 -23.87
N ARG A 159 -0.29 -4.90 -23.10
CA ARG A 159 -1.19 -6.05 -23.25
C ARG A 159 -2.64 -5.74 -22.91
N LEU A 160 -2.86 -5.08 -21.77
CA LEU A 160 -4.20 -4.74 -21.33
C LEU A 160 -4.86 -3.77 -22.31
N THR A 161 -4.13 -2.74 -22.75
CA THR A 161 -4.60 -1.77 -23.73
C THR A 161 -4.91 -2.43 -25.07
N GLN A 162 -4.04 -3.30 -25.60
CA GLN A 162 -4.31 -4.03 -26.85
C GLN A 162 -5.58 -4.87 -26.75
N ASN A 163 -5.71 -5.67 -25.70
CA ASN A 163 -6.89 -6.53 -25.52
C ASN A 163 -8.19 -5.72 -25.38
N LEU A 164 -8.14 -4.60 -24.67
CA LEU A 164 -9.30 -3.71 -24.51
C LEU A 164 -9.67 -3.03 -25.83
N TYR A 165 -8.70 -2.58 -26.63
CA TYR A 165 -8.98 -2.00 -27.94
C TYR A 165 -9.51 -3.04 -28.94
N ASP A 166 -9.01 -4.27 -28.90
CA ASP A 166 -9.52 -5.37 -29.73
C ASP A 166 -11.01 -5.63 -29.42
N GLN A 167 -11.42 -5.60 -28.15
CA GLN A 167 -12.82 -5.76 -27.75
C GLN A 167 -13.67 -4.52 -28.05
N TYR A 168 -13.11 -3.32 -27.83
CA TYR A 168 -13.80 -2.05 -28.05
C TYR A 168 -14.12 -1.82 -29.54
N LEU A 169 -13.19 -2.16 -30.42
CA LEU A 169 -13.33 -2.06 -31.88
C LEU A 169 -13.98 -3.29 -32.52
N CYS A 170 -14.36 -4.30 -31.73
CA CYS A 170 -15.06 -5.47 -32.25
C CYS A 170 -16.53 -5.12 -32.55
N GLY A 171 -16.87 -5.00 -33.84
CA GLY A 171 -18.21 -4.69 -34.33
C GLY A 171 -18.67 -3.27 -33.97
N PHE A 172 -19.91 -3.11 -33.52
CA PHE A 172 -20.50 -1.81 -33.13
C PHE A 172 -20.38 -1.52 -31.62
N THR A 173 -19.44 -2.16 -30.92
CA THR A 173 -19.29 -2.04 -29.47
C THR A 173 -18.93 -0.62 -29.03
N TYR A 174 -18.04 0.06 -29.76
CA TYR A 174 -17.70 1.47 -29.53
C TYR A 174 -18.95 2.40 -29.53
N TYR A 175 -19.87 2.18 -30.48
CA TYR A 175 -21.09 2.99 -30.58
C TYR A 175 -22.07 2.65 -29.45
N LYS A 176 -22.23 1.35 -29.13
CA LYS A 176 -23.09 0.90 -28.03
C LYS A 176 -22.61 1.44 -26.69
N MET A 177 -21.31 1.37 -26.43
CA MET A 177 -20.71 1.80 -25.17
C MET A 177 -20.71 3.33 -25.01
N SER A 178 -20.64 4.10 -26.10
CA SER A 178 -20.68 5.57 -26.03
C SER A 178 -22.09 6.16 -26.00
N ASN A 179 -23.07 5.54 -26.69
CA ASN A 179 -24.38 6.17 -26.92
C ASN A 179 -25.58 5.37 -26.38
N LEU A 180 -25.45 4.05 -26.19
CA LEU A 180 -26.57 3.18 -25.82
C LEU A 180 -26.47 2.64 -24.39
N ASP A 181 -25.26 2.52 -23.84
CA ASP A 181 -25.03 1.99 -22.50
C ASP A 181 -24.66 3.10 -21.52
N THR A 182 -25.58 3.43 -20.61
CA THR A 182 -25.36 4.43 -19.56
C THR A 182 -24.61 3.88 -18.35
N ARG A 183 -24.30 2.57 -18.32
CA ARG A 183 -23.59 1.94 -17.19
C ARG A 183 -22.11 2.28 -17.16
N ILE A 184 -21.52 2.56 -18.32
CA ILE A 184 -20.09 2.86 -18.45
C ILE A 184 -19.95 4.32 -18.87
N ALA A 185 -19.79 5.20 -17.88
CA ALA A 185 -19.50 6.60 -18.13
C ALA A 185 -18.04 6.76 -18.61
N ASN A 186 -17.82 7.58 -19.64
CA ASN A 186 -16.51 8.00 -20.12
C ASN A 186 -15.57 6.83 -20.50
N ALA A 187 -15.95 6.08 -21.54
CA ALA A 187 -15.16 4.96 -22.07
C ALA A 187 -13.74 5.38 -22.50
N ASP A 188 -13.57 6.61 -22.96
CA ASP A 188 -12.29 7.23 -23.32
C ASP A 188 -11.34 7.34 -22.11
N GLN A 189 -11.85 7.82 -20.97
CA GLN A 189 -11.09 7.89 -19.72
C GLN A 189 -10.70 6.50 -19.23
N LEU A 190 -11.63 5.54 -19.30
CA LEU A 190 -11.42 4.17 -18.88
C LEU A 190 -10.30 3.49 -19.69
N LEU A 191 -10.36 3.60 -21.02
CA LEU A 191 -9.42 2.94 -21.95
C LEU A 191 -8.01 3.57 -21.92
N THR A 192 -7.88 4.80 -21.44
CA THR A 192 -6.61 5.55 -21.46
C THR A 192 -5.99 5.64 -20.06
N THR A 193 -6.54 6.53 -19.24
CA THR A 193 -5.94 6.97 -17.98
C THR A 193 -6.13 5.94 -16.88
N ASP A 194 -7.30 5.30 -16.83
CA ASP A 194 -7.60 4.35 -15.75
C ASP A 194 -6.85 3.03 -15.93
N VAL A 195 -6.66 2.57 -17.18
CA VAL A 195 -5.79 1.43 -17.50
C VAL A 195 -4.34 1.70 -17.08
N GLU A 196 -3.82 2.89 -17.37
CA GLU A 196 -2.47 3.29 -16.94
C GLU A 196 -2.35 3.27 -15.40
N LYS A 197 -3.26 3.94 -14.70
CA LYS A 197 -3.27 3.97 -13.22
C LYS A 197 -3.43 2.58 -12.61
N PHE A 198 -4.22 1.71 -13.24
CA PHE A 198 -4.41 0.34 -12.79
C PHE A 198 -3.12 -0.47 -12.90
N CYS A 199 -2.47 -0.46 -14.08
CA CYS A 199 -1.21 -1.17 -14.29
C CYS A 199 -0.12 -0.67 -13.33
N ASP A 200 -0.10 0.63 -13.07
CA ASP A 200 0.82 1.26 -12.13
C ASP A 200 0.59 0.76 -10.71
N SER A 201 -0.64 0.88 -10.23
CA SER A 201 -1.04 0.49 -8.88
C SER A 201 -0.80 -1.00 -8.61
N VAL A 202 -1.09 -1.87 -9.58
CA VAL A 202 -0.88 -3.33 -9.45
C VAL A 202 0.59 -3.67 -9.34
N THR A 203 1.44 -3.07 -10.18
CA THR A 203 2.88 -3.33 -10.18
C THR A 203 3.55 -2.78 -8.92
N ASP A 204 3.16 -1.58 -8.50
CA ASP A 204 3.68 -0.95 -7.28
C ASP A 204 3.23 -1.72 -6.03
N LEU A 205 1.97 -2.16 -5.98
CA LEU A 205 1.47 -3.02 -4.90
C LEU A 205 2.26 -4.32 -4.82
N TYR A 206 2.51 -4.98 -5.96
CA TYR A 206 3.31 -6.20 -6.03
C TYR A 206 4.70 -5.98 -5.42
N SER A 207 5.42 -4.94 -5.86
CA SER A 207 6.76 -4.61 -5.36
C SER A 207 6.74 -4.22 -3.87
N ASN A 208 5.83 -3.34 -3.45
CA ASN A 208 5.79 -2.79 -2.11
C ASN A 208 5.33 -3.79 -1.05
N VAL A 209 4.60 -4.83 -1.44
CA VAL A 209 4.24 -5.94 -0.54
C VAL A 209 5.31 -7.03 -0.53
N LEU A 210 5.83 -7.42 -1.71
CA LEU A 210 6.79 -8.52 -1.77
C LEU A 210 8.16 -8.19 -1.20
N LYS A 211 8.66 -6.96 -1.40
CA LYS A 211 9.94 -6.51 -0.82
C LYS A 211 10.02 -6.79 0.69
N PRO A 212 9.16 -6.17 1.53
CA PRO A 212 9.23 -6.37 2.97
C PRO A 212 8.90 -7.80 3.39
N LEU A 213 8.01 -8.50 2.67
CA LEU A 213 7.67 -9.89 2.98
C LEU A 213 8.88 -10.82 2.79
N LEU A 214 9.57 -10.70 1.65
CA LEU A 214 10.78 -11.48 1.37
C LEU A 214 11.90 -11.14 2.35
N ASP A 215 12.10 -9.85 2.64
CA ASP A 215 13.11 -9.41 3.61
C ASP A 215 12.84 -10.02 4.99
N ILE A 216 11.60 -9.95 5.48
CA ILE A 216 11.22 -10.56 6.77
C ILE A 216 11.47 -12.07 6.75
N LEU A 217 11.05 -12.79 5.71
CA LEU A 217 11.26 -14.25 5.63
C LEU A 217 12.74 -14.61 5.66
N ILE A 218 13.55 -13.93 4.85
CA ILE A 218 14.99 -14.18 4.75
C ILE A 218 15.70 -13.84 6.06
N TYR A 219 15.37 -12.71 6.69
CA TYR A 219 15.94 -12.31 7.97
C TYR A 219 15.54 -13.25 9.11
N VAL A 220 14.28 -13.65 9.18
CA VAL A 220 13.80 -14.62 10.19
C VAL A 220 14.51 -15.96 10.02
N TYR A 221 14.66 -16.45 8.78
CA TYR A 221 15.38 -17.68 8.48
C TYR A 221 16.84 -17.60 8.93
N ARG A 222 17.56 -16.54 8.54
CA ARG A 222 18.97 -16.33 8.91
C ARG A 222 19.17 -16.16 10.42
N LEU A 223 18.30 -15.40 11.08
CA LEU A 223 18.39 -15.16 12.52
C LEU A 223 18.11 -16.44 13.32
N THR A 224 17.13 -17.23 12.87
CA THR A 224 16.81 -18.53 13.46
C THR A 224 17.98 -19.51 13.34
N ALA A 225 18.67 -19.52 12.19
CA ALA A 225 19.84 -20.38 11.98
C ALA A 225 21.04 -20.00 12.86
N ASN A 226 21.24 -18.71 13.16
CA ASN A 226 22.41 -18.24 13.90
C ASN A 226 22.21 -18.18 15.43
N ILE A 227 21.02 -17.78 15.90
CA ILE A 227 20.76 -17.45 17.32
C ILE A 227 19.64 -18.34 17.91
N GLY A 228 18.92 -19.09 17.07
CA GLY A 228 17.76 -19.89 17.45
C GLY A 228 16.44 -19.14 17.28
N ALA A 229 15.32 -19.89 17.28
CA ALA A 229 14.00 -19.37 16.91
C ALA A 229 13.36 -18.40 17.94
N GLN A 230 13.88 -18.33 19.17
CA GLN A 230 13.27 -17.56 20.25
C GLN A 230 13.33 -16.04 20.00
N THR A 231 14.47 -15.53 19.53
CA THR A 231 14.67 -14.10 19.26
C THR A 231 13.79 -13.56 18.12
N PRO A 232 13.77 -14.17 16.90
CA PRO A 232 12.89 -13.70 15.83
C PRO A 232 11.42 -13.81 16.20
N PHE A 233 11.01 -14.84 16.96
CA PHE A 233 9.64 -14.98 17.41
C PHE A 233 9.19 -13.81 18.31
N LEU A 234 10.03 -13.41 19.28
CA LEU A 234 9.75 -12.26 20.13
C LEU A 234 9.67 -10.95 19.32
N MET A 235 10.55 -10.77 18.33
CA MET A 235 10.54 -9.58 17.47
C MET A 235 9.29 -9.50 16.60
N ILE A 236 8.84 -10.61 16.02
CA ILE A 236 7.59 -10.67 15.25
C ILE A 236 6.39 -10.36 16.17
N LEU A 237 6.37 -10.93 17.38
CA LEU A 237 5.30 -10.66 18.34
C LEU A 237 5.25 -9.17 18.71
N TYR A 238 6.41 -8.56 18.96
CA TYR A 238 6.53 -7.13 19.21
C TYR A 238 6.03 -6.30 18.02
N LEU A 239 6.44 -6.64 16.79
CA LEU A 239 5.99 -5.97 15.56
C LEU A 239 4.47 -6.04 15.39
N LEU A 240 3.88 -7.21 15.61
CA LEU A 240 2.42 -7.40 15.52
C LEU A 240 1.68 -6.62 16.61
N ALA A 241 2.17 -6.66 17.85
CA ALA A 241 1.59 -5.91 18.97
C ALA A 241 1.63 -4.41 18.69
N SER A 242 2.78 -3.89 18.28
CA SER A 242 2.98 -2.50 17.91
C SER A 242 2.10 -2.12 16.71
N GLY A 243 2.04 -2.95 15.67
CA GLY A 243 1.21 -2.73 14.49
C GLY A 243 -0.28 -2.60 14.82
N VAL A 244 -0.82 -3.49 15.66
CA VAL A 244 -2.22 -3.42 16.11
C VAL A 244 -2.45 -2.16 16.95
N PHE A 245 -1.55 -1.88 17.89
CA PHE A 245 -1.66 -0.71 18.77
C PHE A 245 -1.62 0.61 17.98
N LEU A 246 -0.66 0.75 17.07
CA LEU A 246 -0.49 1.94 16.24
C LEU A 246 -1.65 2.11 15.26
N THR A 247 -2.17 1.02 14.71
CA THR A 247 -3.36 1.06 13.84
C THR A 247 -4.60 1.50 14.62
N HIS A 248 -4.75 1.04 15.87
CA HIS A 248 -5.84 1.48 16.73
C HIS A 248 -5.75 2.98 17.04
N LEU A 249 -4.54 3.47 17.31
CA LEU A 249 -4.28 4.89 17.56
C LEU A 249 -4.50 5.77 16.30
N ARG A 250 -4.32 5.22 15.09
CA ARG A 250 -4.49 5.94 13.82
C ARG A 250 -5.97 6.08 13.38
N ARG A 251 -6.87 5.20 13.83
CA ARG A 251 -8.31 5.26 13.49
C ARG A 251 -8.99 6.63 13.71
N PRO A 252 -8.78 7.35 14.83
CA PRO A 252 -9.40 8.66 15.04
C PRO A 252 -8.95 9.70 14.01
N THR A 253 -7.65 9.74 13.67
CA THR A 253 -7.11 10.66 12.65
C THR A 253 -7.76 10.41 11.30
N GLY A 254 -7.94 9.15 10.91
CA GLY A 254 -8.63 8.82 9.66
C GLY A 254 -10.05 9.37 9.58
N ARG A 255 -10.81 9.37 10.69
CA ARG A 255 -12.15 9.98 10.74
C ARG A 255 -12.11 11.50 10.61
N MET A 256 -11.09 12.15 11.16
CA MET A 256 -10.90 13.60 11.03
C MET A 256 -10.55 13.96 9.59
N THR A 257 -9.61 13.25 8.96
CA THR A 257 -9.25 13.46 7.55
C THR A 257 -10.45 13.26 6.62
N MET A 258 -11.31 12.26 6.87
CA MET A 258 -12.53 12.08 6.08
C MET A 258 -13.53 13.24 6.24
N LYS A 259 -13.65 13.82 7.44
CA LYS A 259 -14.50 14.99 7.67
C LYS A 259 -13.93 16.23 6.99
N GLU A 260 -12.63 16.45 7.11
CA GLU A 260 -11.90 17.53 6.45
C GLU A 260 -12.06 17.45 4.92
N GLN A 261 -11.84 16.28 4.33
CA GLN A 261 -12.04 16.05 2.89
C GLN A 261 -13.50 16.30 2.45
N LYS A 262 -14.49 15.95 3.29
CA LYS A 262 -15.90 16.25 3.01
C LYS A 262 -16.16 17.75 2.99
N LEU A 263 -15.67 18.47 3.99
CA LEU A 263 -15.82 19.93 4.10
C LEU A 263 -15.07 20.66 2.99
N GLU A 264 -13.88 20.19 2.62
CA GLU A 264 -13.10 20.72 1.50
C GLU A 264 -13.83 20.47 0.17
N GLY A 265 -14.44 19.30 0.02
CA GLY A 265 -15.31 18.97 -1.11
C GLY A 265 -16.53 19.89 -1.22
N GLU A 266 -17.23 20.16 -0.11
CA GLU A 266 -18.35 21.10 -0.05
C GLU A 266 -17.90 22.53 -0.42
N PHE A 267 -16.74 22.97 0.09
CA PHE A 267 -16.16 24.27 -0.26
C PHE A 267 -15.82 24.38 -1.76
N ARG A 268 -15.15 23.35 -2.32
CA ARG A 268 -14.85 23.28 -3.76
C ARG A 268 -16.11 23.27 -4.61
N HIS A 269 -17.16 22.59 -4.16
CA HIS A 269 -18.45 22.56 -4.86
C HIS A 269 -19.10 23.94 -4.92
N ILE A 270 -19.14 24.68 -3.80
CA ILE A 270 -19.67 26.05 -3.78
C ILE A 270 -18.86 26.96 -4.71
N ASN A 271 -17.54 26.84 -4.72
CA ASN A 271 -16.69 27.61 -5.62
C ASN A 271 -16.94 27.27 -7.10
N SER A 272 -17.12 25.98 -7.42
CA SER A 272 -17.49 25.55 -8.78
C SER A 272 -18.87 26.06 -9.19
N ARG A 273 -19.83 26.10 -8.26
CA ARG A 273 -21.18 26.66 -8.50
C ARG A 273 -21.11 28.15 -8.81
N LEU A 274 -20.26 28.90 -8.10
CA LEU A 274 -20.05 30.32 -8.36
C LEU A 274 -19.50 30.56 -9.77
N ILE A 275 -18.54 29.75 -10.22
CA ILE A 275 -17.98 29.85 -11.57
C ILE A 275 -19.04 29.52 -12.62
N ALA A 276 -19.82 28.45 -12.42
CA ALA A 276 -20.85 28.03 -13.36
C ALA A 276 -21.98 29.06 -13.54
N ASN A 277 -22.34 29.78 -12.47
CA ASN A 277 -23.40 30.80 -12.50
C ASN A 277 -22.82 32.22 -12.41
N ALA A 278 -21.57 32.43 -12.84
CA ALA A 278 -20.88 33.71 -12.70
C ALA A 278 -21.60 34.84 -13.45
N GLU A 279 -22.21 34.53 -14.60
CA GLU A 279 -22.97 35.49 -15.41
C GLU A 279 -24.22 35.98 -14.69
N GLU A 280 -24.99 35.07 -14.09
CA GLU A 280 -26.19 35.41 -13.31
C GLU A 280 -25.82 36.24 -12.07
N VAL A 281 -24.77 35.83 -11.36
CA VAL A 281 -24.30 36.56 -10.17
C VAL A 281 -23.81 37.96 -10.53
N ALA A 282 -23.11 38.11 -11.67
CA ALA A 282 -22.67 39.41 -12.17
C ALA A 282 -23.86 40.29 -12.60
N PHE A 283 -24.87 39.71 -13.27
CA PHE A 283 -26.07 40.40 -13.72
C PHE A 283 -26.90 40.95 -12.55
N TYR A 284 -27.07 40.16 -11.48
CA TYR A 284 -27.82 40.56 -10.29
C TYR A 284 -26.98 41.28 -9.21
N GLN A 285 -25.70 41.58 -9.48
CA GLN A 285 -24.77 42.20 -8.52
C GLN A 285 -24.67 41.43 -7.18
N GLY A 286 -24.75 40.10 -7.23
CA GLY A 286 -24.82 39.20 -6.07
C GLY A 286 -23.51 39.01 -5.28
N ASN A 287 -22.43 39.70 -5.66
CA ASN A 287 -21.06 39.49 -5.15
C ASN A 287 -20.96 39.46 -3.61
N ARG A 288 -21.68 40.33 -2.91
CA ARG A 288 -21.63 40.40 -1.44
C ARG A 288 -22.24 39.16 -0.78
N ARG A 289 -23.28 38.59 -1.39
CA ARG A 289 -23.98 37.41 -0.86
C ARG A 289 -23.18 36.14 -1.11
N GLU A 290 -22.68 35.95 -2.32
CA GLU A 290 -21.80 34.81 -2.65
C GLU A 290 -20.49 34.84 -1.84
N LYS A 291 -19.91 36.01 -1.61
CA LYS A 291 -18.74 36.16 -0.71
C LYS A 291 -19.04 35.67 0.71
N LEU A 292 -20.20 36.02 1.28
CA LEU A 292 -20.59 35.55 2.61
C LEU A 292 -20.80 34.03 2.62
N THR A 293 -21.42 33.48 1.58
CA THR A 293 -21.62 32.02 1.46
C THR A 293 -20.29 31.25 1.36
N LEU A 294 -19.33 31.75 0.58
CA LEU A 294 -17.99 31.17 0.49
C LEU A 294 -17.24 31.25 1.82
N LEU A 295 -17.23 32.40 2.48
CA LEU A 295 -16.57 32.57 3.78
C LEU A 295 -17.20 31.71 4.87
N ALA A 296 -18.53 31.57 4.87
CA ALA A 296 -19.23 30.69 5.80
C ALA A 296 -18.90 29.22 5.56
N SER A 297 -18.72 28.79 4.31
CA SER A 297 -18.25 27.42 4.01
C SER A 297 -16.79 27.22 4.39
N PHE A 298 -15.94 28.24 4.22
CA PHE A 298 -14.53 28.18 4.62
C PHE A 298 -14.37 28.10 6.14
N GLN A 299 -15.19 28.81 6.92
CA GLN A 299 -15.16 28.72 8.39
C GLN A 299 -15.57 27.36 8.94
N LYS A 300 -16.27 26.53 8.15
CA LYS A 300 -16.65 25.17 8.57
C LYS A 300 -15.50 24.17 8.41
N LEU A 301 -14.50 24.47 7.58
CA LEU A 301 -13.30 23.66 7.36
C LEU A 301 -12.35 23.81 8.55
#